data_AF-A0A923H9T8-F1
#
_entry.id   AF-A0A923H9T8-F1
#
_cell.length_a   1.000
_cell.length_b   1.000
_cell.length_c   1.000
_cell.angle_alpha   90.00
_cell.angle_beta   90.00
_cell.angle_gamma   90.00
#
_symmetry.space_group_name_H-M   'P 1'
#
loop_
_entity.id
_entity.type
_entity.pdbx_description
1 polymer ?
#
loop_
_entity_poly.entity_id
_entity_poly.type
_entity_poly.pdbx_seq_one_letter_code
_entity_poly.pdbx_strand_id
1 'polypeptide(L)'
;MKQRIFQYALIFLFLACSSIPKDIYQSIDKNYVKNLISKLSWNSIEIATTYGTSVRIVGKEAIELEKLGKQVSSQLLDSFKNENKSVVIHLILTNLWEPEVNFLKVTHTNLPEADEVMVEYRINNFSWYKPSNENSRYSIDTVERDKIYEYWLRRIRDSSRK
;
A
#
# COMPACT_ATOMS: atom_id res chain seq x y z
N MET A 1 -9.17 67.51 23.67
CA MET A 1 -8.11 66.77 22.96
C MET A 1 -7.21 66.05 23.97
N LYS A 2 -7.65 64.92 24.53
CA LYS A 2 -6.85 64.01 25.38
C LYS A 2 -7.60 62.68 25.53
N GLN A 3 -7.26 61.70 24.70
CA GLN A 3 -7.62 60.29 24.92
C GLN A 3 -6.82 59.42 23.94
N ARG A 4 -5.59 59.04 24.32
CA ARG A 4 -4.85 57.93 23.71
C ARG A 4 -3.90 57.32 24.74
N ILE A 5 -4.46 56.63 25.71
CA ILE A 5 -3.74 55.68 26.56
C ILE A 5 -4.72 54.52 26.71
N PHE A 6 -4.63 53.48 25.87
CA PHE A 6 -5.20 52.13 26.09
C PHE A 6 -5.06 51.31 24.80
N GLN A 7 -3.85 51.06 24.31
CA GLN A 7 -3.61 50.10 23.22
C GLN A 7 -2.26 49.37 23.34
N TYR A 8 -1.84 49.01 24.55
CA TYR A 8 -0.64 48.17 24.74
C TYR A 8 -0.86 47.04 25.77
N ALA A 9 -2.03 46.39 25.72
CA ALA A 9 -2.35 45.25 26.59
C ALA A 9 -2.93 44.05 25.80
N LEU A 10 -2.54 43.88 24.53
CA LEU A 10 -2.95 42.72 23.73
C LEU A 10 -1.82 42.16 22.85
N ILE A 11 -0.59 42.19 23.35
CA ILE A 11 0.56 41.55 22.69
C ILE A 11 1.39 40.85 23.76
N PHE A 12 0.87 39.81 24.42
CA PHE A 12 1.68 38.88 25.25
C PHE A 12 0.90 37.61 25.62
N LEU A 13 0.20 36.98 24.66
CA LEU A 13 -0.56 35.75 24.93
C LEU A 13 -0.52 34.71 23.79
N PHE A 14 0.58 34.67 23.03
CA PHE A 14 0.84 33.61 22.03
C PHE A 14 2.31 33.15 22.03
N LEU A 15 3.00 33.20 23.17
CA LEU A 15 4.37 32.68 23.31
C LEU A 15 4.50 31.56 24.36
N ALA A 16 3.40 30.90 24.67
CA ALA A 16 3.39 29.72 25.53
C ALA A 16 2.40 28.67 24.99
N CYS A 17 2.51 28.32 23.71
CA CYS A 17 2.08 26.99 23.28
C CYS A 17 3.33 26.12 23.25
N SER A 18 3.59 25.55 24.42
CA SER A 18 4.42 24.39 24.71
C SER A 18 4.84 23.62 23.46
N SER A 19 6.15 23.60 23.25
CA SER A 19 6.89 22.54 22.56
C SER A 19 6.18 21.20 22.68
N ILE A 20 5.49 20.80 21.61
CA ILE A 20 5.01 19.44 21.42
C ILE A 20 6.26 18.56 21.52
N PRO A 21 6.35 17.61 22.46
CA PRO A 21 7.49 16.71 22.53
C PRO A 21 7.59 15.98 21.19
N LYS A 22 8.73 16.12 20.51
CA LYS A 22 9.00 15.58 19.18
C LYS A 22 9.16 14.05 19.15
N ASP A 23 8.97 13.38 20.29
CA ASP A 23 9.36 11.99 20.50
C ASP A 23 8.25 11.14 21.16
N ILE A 24 7.03 11.17 20.61
CA ILE A 24 6.12 10.01 20.72
C ILE A 24 6.09 9.28 19.38
N TYR A 25 7.28 9.00 18.83
CA TYR A 25 7.42 7.88 17.91
C TYR A 25 7.55 6.63 18.77
N GLN A 26 6.41 6.03 19.13
CA GLN A 26 6.43 4.63 19.56
C GLN A 26 7.02 3.84 18.40
N SER A 27 8.27 3.38 18.56
CA SER A 27 8.90 2.52 17.58
C SER A 27 8.04 1.27 17.45
N ILE A 28 7.40 1.07 16.29
CA ILE A 28 6.62 -0.14 16.05
C ILE A 28 7.53 -1.35 16.27
N ASP A 29 7.03 -2.32 17.03
CA ASP A 29 7.72 -3.59 17.21
C ASP A 29 7.90 -4.30 15.86
N LYS A 30 9.15 -4.49 15.46
CA LYS A 30 9.50 -5.17 14.21
C LYS A 30 8.96 -6.60 14.15
N ASN A 31 8.86 -7.29 15.28
CA ASN A 31 8.33 -8.65 15.35
C ASN A 31 6.82 -8.67 15.10
N TYR A 32 6.11 -7.68 15.62
CA TYR A 32 4.68 -7.50 15.34
C TYR A 32 4.43 -7.34 13.83
N VAL A 33 5.17 -6.44 13.17
CA VAL A 33 5.05 -6.22 11.71
C VAL A 33 5.41 -7.49 10.93
N LYS A 34 6.50 -8.16 11.31
CA LYS A 34 6.92 -9.42 10.68
C LYS A 34 5.83 -10.49 10.79
N ASN A 35 5.16 -10.58 11.94
CA ASN A 35 4.05 -11.51 12.15
C ASN A 35 2.86 -11.18 11.24
N LEU A 36 2.46 -9.91 11.13
CA LEU A 36 1.41 -9.49 10.20
C LEU A 36 1.75 -9.86 8.75
N ILE A 37 2.96 -9.54 8.30
CA ILE A 37 3.44 -9.84 6.93
C ILE A 37 3.50 -11.35 6.66
N SER A 38 3.79 -12.16 7.68
CA SER A 38 3.86 -13.62 7.53
C SER A 38 2.50 -14.24 7.15
N LYS A 39 1.39 -13.58 7.53
CA LYS A 39 0.02 -14.04 7.30
C LYS A 39 -0.61 -13.52 6.01
N LEU A 40 0.06 -12.59 5.33
CA LEU A 40 -0.37 -12.11 4.02
C LEU A 40 -0.38 -13.25 2.99
N SER A 41 -1.42 -13.28 2.18
CA SER A 41 -1.58 -14.26 1.10
C SER A 41 -2.49 -13.71 0.00
N TRP A 42 -2.73 -14.52 -1.05
CA TRP A 42 -3.78 -14.30 -2.03
C TRP A 42 -5.18 -14.11 -1.43
N ASN A 43 -5.44 -14.65 -0.24
CA ASN A 43 -6.72 -14.47 0.45
C ASN A 43 -6.85 -13.10 1.11
N SER A 44 -5.80 -12.28 1.06
CA SER A 44 -5.80 -10.89 1.52
C SER A 44 -6.24 -9.90 0.44
N ILE A 45 -6.66 -10.40 -0.74
CA ILE A 45 -7.21 -9.59 -1.82
C ILE A 45 -8.60 -10.11 -2.21
N GLU A 46 -9.51 -9.19 -2.52
CA GLU A 46 -10.83 -9.47 -3.05
C GLU A 46 -11.03 -8.71 -4.36
N ILE A 47 -11.49 -9.41 -5.40
CA ILE A 47 -11.87 -8.80 -6.67
C ILE A 47 -13.40 -8.75 -6.70
N ALA A 48 -13.96 -7.55 -6.57
CA ALA A 48 -15.39 -7.32 -6.60
C ALA A 48 -15.83 -6.91 -8.01
N THR A 49 -16.89 -7.52 -8.53
CA THR A 49 -17.37 -7.34 -9.92
C THR A 49 -18.78 -6.73 -10.02
N THR A 50 -19.39 -6.32 -8.92
CA THR A 50 -20.84 -6.03 -8.83
C THR A 50 -21.29 -4.78 -9.60
N TYR A 51 -20.48 -3.72 -9.64
CA TYR A 51 -20.82 -2.42 -10.29
C TYR A 51 -19.61 -1.81 -11.01
N GLY A 52 -18.79 -2.68 -11.60
CA GLY A 52 -17.43 -2.39 -12.04
C GLY A 52 -16.46 -3.36 -11.37
N THR A 53 -15.31 -3.58 -11.99
CA THR A 53 -14.28 -4.45 -11.42
C THR A 53 -13.34 -3.62 -10.56
N SER A 54 -13.25 -3.96 -9.28
CA SER A 54 -12.33 -3.32 -8.33
C SER A 54 -11.56 -4.37 -7.54
N VAL A 55 -10.35 -4.02 -7.11
CA VAL A 55 -9.55 -4.84 -6.19
C VAL A 55 -9.53 -4.16 -4.83
N ARG A 56 -9.71 -4.93 -3.77
CA ARG A 56 -9.71 -4.45 -2.39
C ARG A 56 -8.79 -5.32 -1.54
N ILE A 57 -8.12 -4.68 -0.60
CA ILE A 57 -7.40 -5.39 0.46
C ILE A 57 -8.42 -5.86 1.48
N VAL A 58 -8.33 -7.15 1.83
CA VAL A 58 -9.18 -7.79 2.83
C VAL A 58 -8.32 -8.53 3.85
N GLY A 59 -8.94 -8.88 4.98
CA GLY A 59 -8.25 -9.54 6.09
C GLY A 59 -7.64 -8.55 7.08
N LYS A 60 -7.73 -8.89 8.36
CA LYS A 60 -7.36 -8.00 9.46
C LYS A 60 -5.88 -7.61 9.42
N GLU A 61 -5.00 -8.51 9.03
CA GLU A 61 -3.55 -8.26 9.03
C GLU A 61 -3.13 -7.26 7.95
N ALA A 62 -3.71 -7.35 6.75
CA ALA A 62 -3.39 -6.45 5.66
C ALA A 62 -3.92 -5.03 5.95
N ILE A 63 -5.15 -4.93 6.46
CA ILE A 63 -5.77 -3.67 6.90
C ILE A 63 -4.94 -3.03 8.04
N GLU A 64 -4.44 -3.85 8.97
CA GLU A 64 -3.59 -3.36 10.05
C GLU A 64 -2.27 -2.79 9.52
N LEU A 65 -1.63 -3.47 8.56
CA LEU A 65 -0.41 -2.95 7.92
C LEU A 65 -0.63 -1.61 7.21
N GLU A 66 -1.79 -1.39 6.58
CA GLU A 66 -2.14 -0.09 6.01
C GLU A 66 -2.25 1.00 7.09
N LYS A 67 -2.86 0.70 8.24
CA LYS A 67 -2.99 1.65 9.36
C LYS A 67 -1.64 2.01 9.97
N LEU A 68 -0.70 1.08 10.03
CA LEU A 68 0.65 1.37 10.51
C LEU A 68 1.39 2.36 9.59
N GLY A 69 0.97 2.51 8.33
CA GLY A 69 1.44 3.56 7.44
C GLY A 69 2.80 3.28 6.81
N LYS A 70 3.41 4.33 6.23
CA LYS A 70 4.65 4.21 5.43
C LYS A 70 5.85 3.62 6.17
N GLN A 71 5.88 3.63 7.50
CA GLN A 71 6.98 3.08 8.29
C GLN A 71 7.18 1.57 8.15
N VAL A 72 6.16 0.81 7.72
CA VAL A 72 6.30 -0.65 7.47
C VAL A 72 6.84 -0.98 6.06
N SER A 73 7.06 0.03 5.21
CA SER A 73 7.37 -0.17 3.79
C SER A 73 8.65 -0.98 3.53
N SER A 74 9.69 -0.81 4.35
CA SER A 74 10.94 -1.58 4.20
C SER A 74 10.71 -3.08 4.48
N GLN A 75 9.98 -3.39 5.55
CA GLN A 75 9.68 -4.79 5.93
C GLN A 75 8.74 -5.46 4.92
N LEU A 76 7.79 -4.69 4.37
CA LEU A 76 6.96 -5.13 3.25
C LEU A 76 7.82 -5.44 2.02
N LEU A 77 8.75 -4.55 1.66
CA LEU A 77 9.63 -4.74 0.52
C LEU A 77 10.54 -5.96 0.66
N ASP A 78 11.07 -6.22 1.86
CA ASP A 78 11.88 -7.41 2.15
C ASP A 78 11.13 -8.72 1.88
N SER A 79 9.80 -8.69 1.99
CA SER A 79 8.92 -9.84 1.76
C SER A 79 8.30 -9.86 0.36
N PHE A 80 8.54 -8.84 -0.47
CA PHE A 80 7.88 -8.65 -1.76
C PHE A 80 8.17 -9.79 -2.74
N LYS A 81 9.38 -10.37 -2.71
CA LYS A 81 9.78 -11.44 -3.63
C LYS A 81 9.05 -12.77 -3.41
N ASN A 82 8.25 -12.90 -2.35
CA ASN A 82 7.42 -14.07 -2.14
C ASN A 82 6.10 -13.95 -2.94
N GLU A 83 5.95 -14.80 -3.94
CA GLU A 83 4.84 -14.80 -4.90
C GLU A 83 3.46 -14.85 -4.24
N ASN A 84 3.33 -15.54 -3.10
CA ASN A 84 2.04 -15.67 -2.41
C ASN A 84 1.55 -14.35 -1.81
N LYS A 85 2.42 -13.34 -1.69
CA LYS A 85 2.11 -12.05 -1.05
C LYS A 85 2.51 -10.83 -1.87
N SER A 86 3.20 -10.99 -2.99
CA SER A 86 3.68 -9.84 -3.80
C SER A 86 2.54 -8.90 -4.21
N VAL A 87 1.38 -9.43 -4.64
CA VAL A 87 0.23 -8.60 -5.05
C VAL A 87 -0.33 -7.82 -3.87
N VAL A 88 -0.66 -8.46 -2.75
CA VAL A 88 -1.18 -7.73 -1.59
C VAL A 88 -0.16 -6.71 -1.06
N ILE A 89 1.14 -7.04 -1.07
CA ILE A 89 2.17 -6.08 -0.69
C ILE A 89 2.20 -4.89 -1.67
N HIS A 90 2.12 -5.14 -2.98
CA HIS A 90 2.04 -4.07 -3.97
C HIS A 90 0.84 -3.15 -3.72
N LEU A 91 -0.34 -3.72 -3.47
CA LEU A 91 -1.56 -2.95 -3.17
C LEU A 91 -1.41 -2.11 -1.90
N ILE A 92 -0.86 -2.68 -0.82
CA ILE A 92 -0.60 -1.94 0.42
C ILE A 92 0.35 -0.77 0.13
N LEU A 93 1.45 -1.01 -0.59
CA LEU A 93 2.39 0.05 -0.93
C LEU A 93 1.77 1.12 -1.83
N THR A 94 0.92 0.73 -2.81
CA THR A 94 0.15 1.67 -3.62
C THR A 94 -0.75 2.54 -2.75
N ASN A 95 -1.56 1.97 -1.86
CA ASN A 95 -2.46 2.74 -1.00
C ASN A 95 -1.70 3.69 -0.06
N LEU A 96 -0.51 3.29 0.41
CA LEU A 96 0.33 4.11 1.28
C LEU A 96 1.02 5.26 0.53
N TRP A 97 1.54 5.02 -0.67
CA TRP A 97 2.43 5.96 -1.36
C TRP A 97 1.79 6.71 -2.51
N GLU A 98 0.81 6.11 -3.16
CA GLU A 98 0.17 6.56 -4.40
C GLU A 98 -1.34 6.27 -4.40
N PRO A 99 -2.09 6.75 -3.38
CA PRO A 99 -3.52 6.40 -3.19
C PRO A 99 -4.42 6.84 -4.35
N GLU A 100 -3.99 7.84 -5.11
CA GLU A 100 -4.72 8.37 -6.28
C GLU A 100 -4.63 7.44 -7.51
N VAL A 101 -3.70 6.48 -7.51
CA VAL A 101 -3.40 5.63 -8.66
C VAL A 101 -3.81 4.19 -8.34
N ASN A 102 -5.12 3.95 -8.26
CA ASN A 102 -5.67 2.62 -7.99
C ASN A 102 -6.79 2.29 -9.00
N PHE A 103 -6.38 1.99 -10.23
CA PHE A 103 -7.29 1.56 -11.29
C PHE A 103 -6.99 0.12 -11.71
N LEU A 104 -7.97 -0.76 -11.54
CA LEU A 104 -7.89 -2.14 -11.95
C LEU A 104 -8.30 -2.28 -13.42
N LYS A 105 -7.39 -2.79 -14.24
CA LYS A 105 -7.68 -3.26 -15.60
C LYS A 105 -7.81 -4.77 -15.59
N VAL A 106 -8.84 -5.29 -16.28
CA VAL A 106 -9.02 -6.73 -16.50
C VAL A 106 -8.94 -7.00 -18.00
N THR A 107 -8.23 -8.05 -18.39
CA THR A 107 -8.09 -8.46 -19.80
C THR A 107 -8.23 -9.98 -19.90
N HIS A 108 -9.01 -10.44 -20.87
CA HIS A 108 -9.24 -11.86 -21.12
C HIS A 108 -8.45 -12.27 -22.37
N THR A 109 -7.64 -13.31 -22.24
CA THR A 109 -6.84 -13.85 -23.36
C THR A 109 -7.20 -15.31 -23.56
N ASN A 110 -7.62 -15.66 -24.77
CA ASN A 110 -7.86 -17.05 -25.13
C ASN A 110 -6.51 -17.72 -25.43
N LEU A 111 -6.27 -18.89 -24.84
CA LEU A 111 -5.13 -19.74 -25.13
C LEU A 111 -5.61 -20.92 -26.00
N PRO A 112 -5.53 -20.82 -27.33
CA PRO A 112 -6.17 -21.79 -28.24
C PRO A 112 -5.65 -23.21 -28.07
N GLU A 113 -4.40 -23.36 -27.62
CA GLU A 113 -3.73 -24.65 -27.43
C GLU A 113 -4.18 -25.38 -26.15
N ALA A 114 -4.79 -24.66 -25.20
CA ALA A 114 -5.18 -25.18 -23.88
C ALA A 114 -6.70 -25.24 -23.66
N ASP A 115 -7.50 -24.75 -24.62
CA ASP A 115 -8.94 -24.52 -24.46
C ASP A 115 -9.27 -23.76 -23.16
N GLU A 116 -8.40 -22.81 -22.79
CA GLU A 116 -8.43 -22.11 -21.51
C GLU A 116 -8.43 -20.60 -21.72
N VAL A 117 -9.23 -19.87 -20.94
CA VAL A 117 -9.21 -18.41 -20.91
C VAL A 117 -8.36 -17.95 -19.74
N MET A 118 -7.30 -17.21 -20.06
CA MET A 118 -6.42 -16.60 -19.08
C MET A 118 -6.94 -15.20 -18.73
N VAL A 119 -7.22 -14.93 -17.46
CA VAL A 119 -7.61 -13.59 -16.99
C VAL A 119 -6.38 -12.89 -16.43
N GLU A 120 -6.02 -11.76 -17.05
CA GLU A 120 -5.03 -10.82 -16.55
C GLU A 120 -5.72 -9.72 -15.73
N TYR A 121 -5.23 -9.52 -14.51
CA TYR A 121 -5.54 -8.37 -13.67
C TYR A 121 -4.33 -7.47 -13.61
N ARG A 122 -4.51 -6.16 -13.81
CA ARG A 122 -3.41 -5.19 -13.80
C ARG A 122 -3.74 -3.96 -12.98
N ILE A 123 -2.81 -3.58 -12.11
CA ILE A 123 -2.82 -2.31 -11.38
C ILE A 123 -1.43 -1.70 -11.43
N ASN A 124 -1.29 -0.42 -11.76
CA ASN A 124 0.00 0.30 -11.75
C ASN A 124 1.14 -0.44 -12.49
N ASN A 125 0.83 -1.01 -13.66
CA ASN A 125 1.73 -1.85 -14.46
C ASN A 125 2.21 -3.15 -13.79
N PHE A 126 1.62 -3.55 -12.66
CA PHE A 126 1.80 -4.85 -12.08
C PHE A 126 0.65 -5.77 -12.50
N SER A 127 0.98 -6.86 -13.19
CA SER A 127 0.00 -7.83 -13.65
C SER A 127 0.07 -9.12 -12.85
N TRP A 128 -1.08 -9.74 -12.63
CA TRP A 128 -1.20 -11.10 -12.11
C TRP A 128 -2.34 -11.83 -12.83
N TYR A 129 -2.28 -13.15 -12.80
CA TYR A 129 -3.03 -13.99 -13.71
C TYR A 129 -3.84 -15.03 -12.95
N LYS A 130 -5.08 -15.27 -13.35
CA LYS A 130 -5.88 -16.42 -12.90
C LYS A 130 -6.60 -17.06 -14.08
N PRO A 131 -6.42 -18.37 -14.32
CA PRO A 131 -7.24 -19.05 -15.31
C PRO A 131 -8.72 -18.90 -14.98
N SER A 132 -9.58 -18.84 -15.99
CA SER A 132 -11.01 -18.55 -15.83
C SER A 132 -11.77 -19.63 -15.06
N ASN A 133 -11.18 -20.81 -14.87
CA ASN A 133 -11.79 -21.85 -14.06
C ASN A 133 -11.77 -21.46 -12.56
N GLU A 134 -12.82 -21.83 -11.84
CA GLU A 134 -13.05 -21.34 -10.46
C GLU A 134 -11.93 -21.79 -9.50
N ASN A 135 -11.39 -22.99 -9.72
CA ASN A 135 -10.42 -23.67 -8.84
C ASN A 135 -8.96 -23.32 -9.13
N SER A 136 -8.66 -22.52 -10.15
CA SER A 136 -7.28 -22.19 -10.46
C SER A 136 -6.66 -21.22 -9.47
N ARG A 137 -5.35 -21.36 -9.34
CA ARG A 137 -4.54 -20.49 -8.49
C ARG A 137 -4.15 -19.23 -9.26
N TYR A 138 -4.00 -18.15 -8.50
CA TYR A 138 -3.33 -16.95 -9.01
C TYR A 138 -1.85 -17.23 -9.26
N SER A 139 -1.29 -16.53 -10.23
CA SER A 139 0.13 -16.56 -10.58
C SER A 139 0.63 -15.18 -10.98
N ILE A 140 1.95 -14.98 -10.94
CA ILE A 140 2.62 -13.72 -11.28
C ILE A 140 3.86 -14.08 -12.08
N ASP A 141 4.16 -13.31 -13.12
CA ASP A 141 5.43 -13.42 -13.81
C ASP A 141 6.59 -12.90 -12.94
N THR A 142 7.66 -13.67 -12.86
CA THR A 142 8.83 -13.32 -12.01
C THR A 142 9.52 -12.05 -12.49
N VAL A 143 9.62 -11.84 -13.80
CA VAL A 143 10.27 -10.65 -14.37
C VAL A 143 9.44 -9.40 -14.10
N GLU A 144 8.12 -9.48 -14.24
CA GLU A 144 7.21 -8.39 -13.85
C GLU A 144 7.27 -8.08 -12.35
N ARG A 145 7.25 -9.11 -11.50
CA ARG A 145 7.39 -8.95 -10.05
C ARG A 145 8.68 -8.21 -9.70
N ASP A 146 9.80 -8.59 -10.30
CA ASP A 146 11.10 -8.02 -9.99
C ASP A 146 11.20 -6.55 -10.48
N LYS A 147 10.58 -6.20 -11.62
CA LYS A 147 10.46 -4.78 -12.06
C LYS A 147 9.71 -3.93 -11.03
N ILE A 148 8.63 -4.46 -10.47
CA ILE A 148 7.82 -3.75 -9.47
C ILE A 148 8.55 -3.66 -8.13
N TYR A 149 9.31 -4.68 -7.74
CA TYR A 149 10.21 -4.63 -6.60
C TYR A 149 11.20 -3.46 -6.73
N GLU A 150 11.88 -3.34 -7.88
CA GLU A 150 12.85 -2.27 -8.13
C GLU A 150 12.20 -0.88 -8.13
N TYR A 151 10.99 -0.77 -8.68
CA TYR A 151 10.20 0.46 -8.60
C TYR A 151 9.98 0.89 -7.15
N TRP A 152 9.51 -0.02 -6.28
CA TRP A 152 9.27 0.28 -4.87
C TRP A 152 10.54 0.56 -4.09
N LEU A 153 11.61 -0.20 -4.35
CA LEU A 153 12.92 0.01 -3.74
C LEU A 153 13.43 1.43 -3.98
N ARG A 154 13.33 1.92 -5.22
CA ARG A 154 13.70 3.30 -5.57
C ARG A 154 12.77 4.31 -4.90
N ARG A 155 11.45 4.11 -4.99
CA ARG A 155 10.44 5.03 -4.43
C ARG A 155 10.64 5.26 -2.93
N ILE A 156 10.86 4.19 -2.18
CA ILE A 156 11.08 4.23 -0.73
C ILE A 156 12.43 4.89 -0.41
N ARG A 157 13.50 4.53 -1.13
CA ARG A 157 14.83 5.12 -0.91
C ARG A 157 14.85 6.63 -1.16
N ASP A 158 14.23 7.09 -2.25
CA ASP A 158 14.22 8.52 -2.60
C ASP A 158 13.43 9.36 -1.59
N SER A 159 12.42 8.77 -0.95
CA SER A 159 11.67 9.44 0.11
C SER A 159 12.47 9.61 1.41
N SER A 160 13.37 8.68 1.72
CA SER A 160 14.20 8.73 2.93
C SER A 160 15.33 9.77 2.88
N ARG A 161 15.56 10.38 1.71
CA ARG A 161 16.59 11.39 1.46
C ARG A 161 16.08 12.82 1.52
N LYS A 162 14.77 13.02 1.63
CA LYS A 162 14.13 14.34 1.74
C LYS A 162 13.80 14.64 3.20
#